data_AF-A0A955UZA2-F1
#
_entry.id   AF-A0A955UZA2-F1
#
_cell.length_a   1.000
_cell.length_b   1.000
_cell.length_c   1.000
_cell.angle_alpha   90.00
_cell.angle_beta   90.00
_cell.angle_gamma   90.00
#
_symmetry.space_group_name_H-M   'P 1'
#
loop_
_entity.id
_entity.type
_entity.pdbx_description
1 polymer ?
#
loop_
_entity_poly.entity_id
_entity_poly.type
_entity_poly.pdbx_seq_one_letter_code
_entity_poly.pdbx_strand_id
1 'polypeptide(L)'
;MLFDLALVALLAVFVAIGAWRGAIASFTSLAGLAIGYVAGFQAALRGGEAAARTLGVAPALGPLVAGTAGFVAALVLVGVAGFFAKRWDAERRGGLPRSGLDRVGGAVFGGLRGAVLAALLAWLGMFAAAAREVAPDGPLAALPPAEGPLSAGLTQGAVEHGFEGALGDDPASRVIARVAARPGERLRAVQTLLDDPRVRAVQEDAFFWTLVENGASERALNRMSFYRIAHDPEMRATFADLGFVSAAAAGDSNAFRDELRVVLDVVGARIKGIKQDPEIQALARDPEILAMLESGNTFGLVAHPRIQALASRLAADAPGGGSAAAGEPAPEAAGASASD
;
A
#
# COMPACT_ATOMS: atom_id res chain seq x y z
N MET A 1 17.04 0.03 19.80
CA MET A 1 18.50 -0.25 19.89
C MET A 1 18.92 -1.64 19.43
N LEU A 2 18.47 -2.75 20.04
CA LEU A 2 18.89 -4.10 19.59
C LEU A 2 18.48 -4.38 18.13
N PHE A 3 17.30 -3.92 17.73
CA PHE A 3 16.83 -3.99 16.35
C PHE A 3 17.73 -3.18 15.39
N ASP A 4 18.09 -1.94 15.73
CA ASP A 4 18.98 -1.10 14.92
C ASP A 4 20.35 -1.76 14.72
N LEU A 5 20.92 -2.33 15.79
CA LEU A 5 22.19 -3.05 15.72
C LEU A 5 22.08 -4.27 14.80
N ALA A 6 20.96 -5.00 14.83
CA ALA A 6 20.71 -6.11 13.93
C ALA A 6 20.63 -5.64 12.46
N LEU A 7 19.97 -4.51 12.17
CA LEU A 7 19.91 -3.95 10.83
C LEU A 7 21.28 -3.48 10.32
N VAL A 8 22.07 -2.81 11.16
CA VAL A 8 23.43 -2.37 10.81
C VAL A 8 24.35 -3.57 10.58
N ALA A 9 24.27 -4.59 11.45
CA ALA A 9 25.04 -5.83 11.27
C ALA A 9 24.66 -6.54 9.96
N LEU A 10 23.35 -6.63 9.66
CA LEU A 10 22.86 -7.18 8.42
C LEU A 10 23.43 -6.43 7.20
N LEU A 11 23.38 -5.10 7.22
CA LEU A 11 23.92 -4.25 6.16
C LEU A 11 25.42 -4.49 5.97
N ALA A 12 26.20 -4.48 7.05
CA ALA A 12 27.64 -4.72 7.01
C ALA A 12 27.97 -6.11 6.43
N VAL A 13 27.22 -7.14 6.81
CA VAL A 13 27.34 -8.50 6.25
C VAL A 13 27.08 -8.49 4.74
N PHE A 14 26.03 -7.81 4.27
CA PHE A 14 25.74 -7.74 2.85
C PHE A 14 26.78 -6.95 2.04
N VAL A 15 27.33 -5.87 2.60
CA VAL A 15 28.45 -5.13 2.00
C VAL A 15 29.68 -6.04 1.88
N ALA A 16 30.04 -6.76 2.94
CA ALA A 16 31.18 -7.68 2.96
C ALA A 16 31.00 -8.83 1.97
N ILE A 17 29.82 -9.47 1.95
CA ILE A 17 29.47 -10.52 0.98
C ILE A 17 29.53 -9.96 -0.44
N GLY A 18 29.01 -8.75 -0.66
CA GLY A 18 29.04 -8.09 -1.96
C GLY A 18 30.47 -7.85 -2.44
N ALA A 19 31.32 -7.30 -1.57
CA ALA A 19 32.74 -7.06 -1.85
C ALA A 19 33.50 -8.34 -2.21
N TRP A 20 33.18 -9.44 -1.52
CA TRP A 20 33.80 -10.74 -1.79
C TRP A 20 33.30 -11.36 -3.10
N ARG A 21 32.00 -11.29 -3.38
CA ARG A 21 31.39 -11.93 -4.56
C ARG A 21 31.64 -11.19 -5.87
N GLY A 22 31.92 -9.89 -5.82
CA GLY A 22 32.17 -9.04 -6.99
C GLY A 22 30.90 -8.37 -7.54
N ALA A 23 31.08 -7.41 -8.43
CA ALA A 23 30.03 -6.51 -8.92
C ALA A 23 28.94 -7.26 -9.70
N ILE A 24 29.33 -8.11 -10.65
CA ILE A 24 28.37 -8.86 -11.49
C ILE A 24 27.49 -9.75 -10.60
N ALA A 25 28.10 -10.45 -9.64
CA ALA A 25 27.37 -11.36 -8.76
C ALA A 25 26.35 -10.64 -7.88
N SER A 26 26.71 -9.47 -7.35
CA SER A 26 25.83 -8.64 -6.53
C SER A 26 24.75 -7.97 -7.37
N PHE A 27 25.09 -7.47 -8.56
CA PHE A 27 24.15 -6.88 -9.50
C PHE A 27 23.08 -7.89 -9.94
N THR A 28 23.46 -9.10 -10.35
CA THR A 28 22.48 -10.13 -10.73
C THR A 28 21.57 -10.50 -9.57
N SER A 29 22.07 -10.47 -8.34
CA SER A 29 21.23 -10.70 -7.16
C SER A 29 20.26 -9.56 -6.89
N LEU A 30 20.66 -8.32 -7.11
CA LEU A 30 19.79 -7.15 -6.95
C LEU A 30 18.73 -7.11 -8.04
N ALA A 31 19.14 -7.34 -9.31
CA ALA A 31 18.23 -7.51 -10.43
C ALA A 31 17.25 -8.67 -10.18
N GLY A 32 17.73 -9.78 -9.59
CA GLY A 32 16.87 -10.90 -9.19
C GLY A 32 15.82 -10.53 -8.17
N LEU A 33 16.15 -9.68 -7.19
CA LEU A 33 15.14 -9.16 -6.25
C LEU A 33 14.11 -8.27 -6.94
N ALA A 34 14.54 -7.38 -7.83
CA ALA A 34 13.63 -6.50 -8.58
C ALA A 34 12.70 -7.30 -9.50
N ILE A 35 13.25 -8.24 -10.28
CA ILE A 35 12.49 -9.15 -11.14
C ILE A 35 11.57 -10.03 -10.28
N GLY A 36 12.06 -10.53 -9.14
CA GLY A 36 11.30 -11.28 -8.17
C GLY A 36 10.08 -10.52 -7.69
N TYR A 37 10.26 -9.25 -7.32
CA TYR A 37 9.17 -8.40 -6.83
C TYR A 37 8.10 -8.17 -7.91
N VAL A 38 8.52 -7.83 -9.13
CA VAL A 38 7.61 -7.65 -10.26
C VAL A 38 6.86 -8.95 -10.58
N ALA A 39 7.57 -10.09 -10.60
CA ALA A 39 6.98 -11.39 -10.86
C ALA A 39 6.01 -11.82 -9.75
N GLY A 40 6.37 -11.58 -8.48
CA GLY A 40 5.51 -11.84 -7.34
C GLY A 40 4.26 -10.98 -7.38
N PHE A 41 4.38 -9.69 -7.64
CA PHE A 41 3.23 -8.80 -7.78
C PHE A 41 2.30 -9.24 -8.93
N GLN A 42 2.85 -9.54 -10.11
CA GLN A 42 2.07 -10.04 -11.24
C GLN A 42 1.40 -11.40 -10.94
N ALA A 43 2.10 -12.30 -10.25
CA ALA A 43 1.55 -13.58 -9.84
C ALA A 43 0.43 -13.42 -8.80
N ALA A 44 0.58 -12.48 -7.86
CA ALA A 44 -0.47 -12.15 -6.89
C ALA A 44 -1.74 -11.65 -7.59
N LEU A 45 -1.61 -10.72 -8.55
CA LEU A 45 -2.73 -10.16 -9.29
C LEU A 45 -3.45 -11.17 -10.18
N ARG A 46 -2.69 -12.02 -10.91
CA ARG A 46 -3.27 -12.93 -11.91
C ARG A 46 -3.61 -14.31 -11.36
N GLY A 47 -2.89 -14.76 -10.33
CA GLY A 47 -2.92 -16.13 -9.84
C GLY A 47 -3.52 -16.30 -8.45
N GLY A 48 -3.89 -15.22 -7.76
CA GLY A 48 -4.37 -15.27 -6.37
C GLY A 48 -5.55 -16.22 -6.16
N GLU A 49 -6.61 -16.09 -6.97
CA GLU A 49 -7.78 -16.96 -6.88
C GLU A 49 -7.49 -18.42 -7.22
N ALA A 50 -6.63 -18.65 -8.21
CA ALA A 50 -6.23 -20.00 -8.59
C ALA A 50 -5.46 -20.67 -7.45
N ALA A 51 -4.51 -19.95 -6.84
CA ALA A 51 -3.74 -20.44 -5.69
C ALA A 51 -4.62 -20.72 -4.47
N ALA A 52 -5.60 -19.86 -4.19
CA ALA A 52 -6.56 -20.10 -3.11
C ALA A 52 -7.35 -21.40 -3.32
N ARG A 53 -7.87 -21.60 -4.53
CA ARG A 53 -8.65 -22.80 -4.89
C ARG A 53 -7.83 -24.08 -4.87
N THR A 54 -6.60 -24.05 -5.40
CA THR A 54 -5.76 -25.25 -5.49
C THR A 54 -5.24 -25.72 -4.14
N LEU A 55 -4.97 -24.78 -3.22
CA LEU A 55 -4.44 -25.09 -1.90
C LEU A 55 -5.51 -25.18 -0.81
N GLY A 56 -6.77 -24.87 -1.14
CA GLY A 56 -7.87 -24.88 -0.18
C GLY A 56 -7.70 -23.86 0.96
N VAL A 57 -7.00 -22.74 0.69
CA VAL A 57 -6.79 -21.66 1.66
C VAL A 57 -7.85 -20.57 1.50
N ALA A 58 -8.01 -19.74 2.53
CA ALA A 58 -8.92 -18.59 2.47
C ALA A 58 -8.61 -17.71 1.24
N PRO A 59 -9.62 -17.21 0.49
CA PRO A 59 -9.41 -16.40 -0.72
C PRO A 59 -8.48 -15.21 -0.52
N ALA A 60 -8.54 -14.55 0.64
CA ALA A 60 -7.67 -13.44 1.01
C ALA A 60 -6.17 -13.81 1.07
N LEU A 61 -5.84 -15.08 1.33
CA LEU A 61 -4.46 -15.58 1.34
C LEU A 61 -3.97 -15.97 -0.06
N GLY A 62 -4.88 -16.11 -1.03
CA GLY A 62 -4.55 -16.49 -2.41
C GLY A 62 -3.48 -15.61 -3.04
N PRO A 63 -3.66 -14.28 -3.11
CA PRO A 63 -2.66 -13.36 -3.65
C PRO A 63 -1.32 -13.42 -2.93
N LEU A 64 -1.33 -13.60 -1.60
CA LEU A 64 -0.10 -13.73 -0.81
C LEU A 64 0.67 -14.99 -1.20
N VAL A 65 -0.02 -16.11 -1.34
CA VAL A 65 0.60 -17.40 -1.72
C VAL A 65 1.10 -17.35 -3.17
N ALA A 66 0.26 -16.88 -4.09
CA ALA A 66 0.63 -16.74 -5.50
C ALA A 66 1.82 -15.77 -5.68
N GLY A 67 1.80 -14.64 -4.98
CA GLY A 67 2.89 -13.67 -5.03
C GLY A 67 4.18 -14.20 -4.43
N THR A 68 4.11 -14.91 -3.31
CA THR A 68 5.27 -15.59 -2.71
C THR A 68 5.85 -16.63 -3.67
N ALA A 69 5.00 -17.45 -4.29
CA ALA A 69 5.42 -18.46 -5.26
C ALA A 69 6.06 -17.82 -6.50
N GLY A 70 5.45 -16.77 -7.06
CA GLY A 70 5.99 -16.04 -8.21
C GLY A 70 7.34 -15.39 -7.91
N PHE A 71 7.48 -14.77 -6.73
CA PHE A 71 8.73 -14.19 -6.26
C PHE A 71 9.83 -15.24 -6.14
N VAL A 72 9.55 -16.38 -5.50
CA VAL A 72 10.52 -17.48 -5.33
C VAL A 72 10.89 -18.07 -6.68
N ALA A 73 9.93 -18.33 -7.57
CA ALA A 73 10.19 -18.86 -8.90
C ALA A 73 11.11 -17.94 -9.71
N ALA A 74 10.85 -16.64 -9.70
CA ALA A 74 11.70 -15.64 -10.36
C ALA A 74 13.10 -15.56 -9.74
N LEU A 75 13.23 -15.63 -8.41
CA LEU A 75 14.54 -15.70 -7.75
C LEU A 75 15.33 -16.95 -8.15
N VAL A 76 14.67 -18.11 -8.27
CA VAL A 76 15.31 -19.34 -8.74
C VAL A 76 15.78 -19.18 -10.18
N LEU A 77 14.93 -18.66 -11.08
CA LEU A 77 15.29 -18.44 -12.49
C LEU A 77 16.48 -17.49 -12.65
N VAL A 78 16.45 -16.34 -11.96
CA VAL A 78 17.56 -15.38 -12.00
C VAL A 78 18.80 -15.94 -11.31
N GLY A 79 18.63 -16.76 -10.27
CA GLY A 79 19.72 -17.48 -9.61
C GLY A 79 20.43 -18.44 -10.56
N VAL A 80 19.67 -19.22 -11.34
CA VAL A 80 20.18 -20.12 -12.37
C VAL A 80 20.88 -19.33 -13.49
N ALA A 81 20.27 -18.28 -14.02
CA ALA A 81 20.89 -17.41 -15.02
C ALA A 81 22.20 -16.79 -14.51
N GLY A 82 22.19 -16.31 -13.25
CA GLY A 82 23.36 -15.76 -12.60
C GLY A 82 24.47 -16.78 -12.33
N PHE A 83 24.11 -18.05 -12.10
CA PHE A 83 25.09 -19.13 -12.00
C PHE A 83 25.81 -19.35 -13.33
N PHE A 84 25.07 -19.43 -14.45
CA PHE A 84 25.67 -19.56 -15.78
C PHE A 84 26.50 -18.34 -16.16
N ALA A 85 26.03 -17.12 -15.88
CA ALA A 85 26.79 -15.90 -16.12
C ALA A 85 28.12 -15.89 -15.35
N LYS A 86 28.11 -16.30 -14.07
CA LYS A 86 29.33 -16.40 -13.26
C LYS A 86 30.29 -17.46 -13.78
N ARG A 87 29.75 -18.62 -14.21
CA ARG A 87 30.56 -19.68 -14.78
C ARG A 87 31.24 -19.22 -16.06
N TRP A 88 30.51 -18.58 -16.96
CA TRP A 88 31.03 -18.07 -18.22
C TRP A 88 32.11 -17.00 -18.00
N ASP A 89 31.89 -16.11 -17.05
CA ASP A 89 32.85 -15.07 -16.67
C ASP A 89 34.11 -15.67 -16.02
N ALA A 90 33.97 -16.69 -15.16
CA ALA A 90 35.11 -17.39 -14.58
C ALA A 90 35.98 -18.09 -15.64
N GLU A 91 35.34 -18.73 -16.63
CA GLU A 91 36.04 -19.35 -17.77
C GLU A 91 36.78 -18.31 -18.61
N ARG A 92 36.19 -17.12 -18.84
CA ARG A 92 36.83 -16.03 -19.59
C ARG A 92 38.01 -15.39 -18.86
N ARG A 93 37.97 -15.29 -17.53
CA ARG A 93 39.03 -14.64 -16.73
C ARG A 93 40.30 -15.49 -16.58
N GLY A 94 40.27 -16.77 -16.93
CA GLY A 94 41.46 -17.63 -16.92
C GLY A 94 42.21 -17.69 -15.58
N GLY A 95 41.50 -17.51 -14.46
CA GLY A 95 42.09 -17.52 -13.11
C GLY A 95 42.75 -16.20 -12.66
N LEU A 96 42.66 -15.12 -13.43
CA LEU A 96 43.17 -13.81 -13.02
C LEU A 96 42.48 -13.32 -11.73
N PRO A 97 43.22 -12.72 -10.78
CA PRO A 97 42.65 -12.19 -9.55
C PRO A 97 41.62 -11.08 -9.85
N ARG A 98 40.53 -11.04 -9.08
CA ARG A 98 39.48 -10.02 -9.25
C ARG A 98 40.04 -8.62 -9.05
N SER A 99 39.75 -7.72 -9.99
CA SER A 99 40.10 -6.30 -9.92
C SER A 99 39.52 -5.64 -8.65
N GLY A 100 40.24 -4.68 -8.09
CA GLY A 100 39.74 -3.88 -6.97
C GLY A 100 38.41 -3.19 -7.27
N LEU A 101 38.20 -2.75 -8.52
CA LEU A 101 36.93 -2.15 -8.97
C LEU A 101 35.75 -3.14 -8.92
N ASP A 102 35.99 -4.42 -9.21
CA ASP A 102 34.95 -5.47 -9.11
C ASP A 102 34.51 -5.66 -7.64
N ARG A 103 35.46 -5.56 -6.70
CA ARG A 103 35.14 -5.64 -5.26
C ARG A 103 34.39 -4.41 -4.77
N VAL A 104 34.80 -3.20 -5.18
CA VAL A 104 34.10 -1.97 -4.81
C VAL A 104 32.68 -1.97 -5.37
N GLY A 105 32.51 -2.30 -6.66
CA GLY A 105 31.17 -2.43 -7.26
C GLY A 105 30.33 -3.51 -6.56
N GLY A 106 30.96 -4.64 -6.22
CA GLY A 106 30.34 -5.70 -5.42
C GLY A 106 29.84 -5.21 -4.06
N ALA A 107 30.65 -4.40 -3.36
CA ALA A 107 30.33 -3.81 -2.07
C ALA A 107 29.15 -2.82 -2.17
N VAL A 108 29.13 -1.97 -3.20
CA VAL A 108 28.05 -1.02 -3.46
C VAL A 108 26.72 -1.75 -3.71
N PHE A 109 26.70 -2.72 -4.62
CA PHE A 109 25.49 -3.52 -4.89
C PHE A 109 25.07 -4.38 -3.69
N GLY A 110 26.04 -4.89 -2.92
CA GLY A 110 25.79 -5.58 -1.66
C GLY A 110 25.13 -4.66 -0.64
N GLY A 111 25.64 -3.44 -0.47
CA GLY A 111 25.05 -2.40 0.37
C GLY A 111 23.64 -2.03 -0.05
N LEU A 112 23.39 -1.81 -1.35
CA LEU A 112 22.04 -1.55 -1.88
C LEU A 112 21.08 -2.69 -1.54
N ARG A 113 21.50 -3.94 -1.76
CA ARG A 113 20.69 -5.11 -1.40
C ARG A 113 20.42 -5.19 0.09
N GLY A 114 21.45 -4.99 0.92
CA GLY A 114 21.34 -4.98 2.36
C GLY A 114 20.39 -3.89 2.86
N ALA A 115 20.45 -2.70 2.25
CA ALA A 115 19.56 -1.59 2.56
C ALA A 115 18.10 -1.90 2.21
N VAL A 116 17.83 -2.50 1.05
CA VAL A 116 16.47 -2.95 0.67
C VAL A 116 15.92 -3.96 1.68
N LEU A 117 16.73 -4.96 2.07
CA LEU A 117 16.31 -5.96 3.05
C LEU A 117 16.11 -5.36 4.44
N ALA A 118 16.99 -4.44 4.85
CA ALA A 118 16.85 -3.72 6.12
C ALA A 118 15.60 -2.85 6.14
N ALA A 119 15.30 -2.13 5.05
CA ALA A 119 14.08 -1.34 4.91
C ALA A 119 12.83 -2.22 4.96
N LEU A 120 12.84 -3.38 4.30
CA LEU A 120 11.74 -4.34 4.37
C LEU A 120 11.52 -4.87 5.79
N LEU A 121 12.59 -5.23 6.50
CA LEU A 121 12.50 -5.68 7.90
C LEU A 121 12.01 -4.57 8.83
N ALA A 122 12.49 -3.34 8.65
CA ALA A 122 11.99 -2.18 9.38
C ALA A 122 10.50 -1.97 9.14
N TRP A 123 10.07 -2.05 7.88
CA TRP A 123 8.66 -1.94 7.49
C TRP A 123 7.80 -3.04 8.13
N LEU A 124 8.23 -4.31 8.07
CA LEU A 124 7.55 -5.41 8.77
C LEU A 124 7.53 -5.22 10.28
N GLY A 125 8.60 -4.68 10.87
CA GLY A 125 8.68 -4.33 12.28
C GLY A 125 7.62 -3.30 12.68
N MET A 126 7.33 -2.31 11.82
CA MET A 126 6.26 -1.33 12.06
C MET A 126 4.88 -1.98 12.05
N PHE A 127 4.62 -2.91 11.12
CA PHE A 127 3.36 -3.66 11.08
C PHE A 127 3.20 -4.56 12.31
N ALA A 128 4.26 -5.25 12.72
CA ALA A 128 4.25 -6.06 13.93
C ALA A 128 4.00 -5.20 15.18
N ALA A 129 4.58 -4.00 15.26
CA ALA A 129 4.32 -3.05 16.34
C ALA A 129 2.85 -2.63 16.37
N ALA A 130 2.29 -2.20 15.23
CA ALA A 130 0.89 -1.82 15.12
C ALA A 130 -0.07 -2.98 15.46
N ALA A 131 0.24 -4.21 15.02
CA ALA A 131 -0.56 -5.38 15.31
C ALA A 131 -0.60 -5.72 16.81
N ARG A 132 0.50 -5.53 17.55
CA ARG A 132 0.54 -5.74 19.01
C ARG A 132 -0.33 -4.74 19.77
N GLU A 133 -0.44 -3.50 19.29
CA GLU A 133 -1.30 -2.50 19.91
C GLU A 133 -2.78 -2.83 19.76
N VAL A 134 -3.15 -3.39 18.60
CA VAL A 134 -4.53 -3.82 18.33
C VAL A 134 -4.87 -5.13 19.07
N ALA A 135 -3.90 -6.02 19.23
CA ALA A 135 -4.08 -7.33 19.87
C ALA A 135 -3.00 -7.58 20.95
N PRO A 136 -3.13 -6.94 22.12
CA PRO A 136 -2.11 -7.01 23.18
C PRO A 136 -1.88 -8.43 23.71
N ASP A 137 -2.87 -9.31 23.63
CA ASP A 137 -2.79 -10.70 24.09
C ASP A 137 -2.48 -11.69 22.94
N GLY A 138 -2.17 -11.19 21.74
CA GLY A 138 -1.91 -12.01 20.57
C GLY A 138 -0.55 -12.72 20.58
N PRO A 139 -0.30 -13.68 19.66
CA PRO A 139 0.98 -14.38 19.54
C PRO A 139 2.17 -13.43 19.24
N LEU A 140 1.87 -12.22 18.76
CA LEU A 140 2.87 -11.19 18.49
C LEU A 140 3.32 -10.45 19.75
N ALA A 141 2.62 -10.59 20.88
CA ALA A 141 2.97 -9.93 22.14
C ALA A 141 4.37 -10.32 22.66
N ALA A 142 4.84 -11.53 22.32
CA ALA A 142 6.17 -12.02 22.69
C ALA A 142 7.30 -11.41 21.85
N LEU A 143 7.00 -10.71 20.75
CA LEU A 143 8.04 -10.10 19.92
C LEU A 143 8.60 -8.84 20.59
N PRO A 144 9.93 -8.66 20.62
CA PRO A 144 10.55 -7.46 21.16
C PRO A 144 10.10 -6.22 20.38
N PRO A 145 9.91 -5.06 21.04
CA PRO A 145 9.52 -3.83 20.36
C PRO A 145 10.57 -3.40 19.32
N ALA A 146 10.10 -3.17 18.10
CA ALA A 146 10.90 -2.68 16.97
C ALA A 146 11.08 -1.15 17.03
N GLU A 147 11.29 -0.58 18.21
CA GLU A 147 11.45 0.86 18.40
C GLU A 147 12.93 1.24 18.28
N GLY A 148 13.26 1.74 17.09
CA GLY A 148 14.58 2.21 16.73
C GLY A 148 14.50 3.51 15.92
N PRO A 149 15.31 4.54 16.22
CA PRO A 149 15.31 5.78 15.44
C PRO A 149 15.74 5.56 13.98
N LEU A 150 16.46 4.47 13.69
CA LEU A 150 17.00 4.17 12.37
C LEU A 150 15.94 3.55 11.44
N SER A 151 15.01 2.75 11.99
CA SER A 151 13.90 2.18 11.22
C SER A 151 12.89 3.25 10.77
N ALA A 152 12.57 4.21 11.64
CA ALA A 152 11.63 5.28 11.32
C ALA A 152 12.12 6.19 10.17
N GLY A 153 13.41 6.56 10.17
CA GLY A 153 13.98 7.41 9.14
C GLY A 153 14.11 6.74 7.76
N LEU A 154 14.49 5.45 7.72
CA LEU A 154 14.69 4.73 6.47
C LEU A 154 13.38 4.42 5.73
N THR A 155 12.32 4.07 6.46
CA THR A 155 11.03 3.73 5.83
C THR A 155 10.28 4.98 5.38
N GLN A 156 10.41 6.09 6.10
CA GLN A 156 9.74 7.34 5.73
C GLN A 156 10.20 7.85 4.35
N GLY A 157 11.50 8.02 4.14
CA GLY A 157 12.02 8.57 2.88
C GLY A 157 11.79 7.66 1.68
N ALA A 158 11.89 6.34 1.86
CA ALA A 158 11.66 5.38 0.78
C ALA A 158 10.18 5.29 0.38
N VAL A 159 9.26 5.35 1.34
CA VAL A 159 7.81 5.27 1.06
C VAL A 159 7.31 6.59 0.45
N GLU A 160 7.72 7.74 0.99
CA GLU A 160 7.31 9.04 0.45
C GLU A 160 7.69 9.19 -1.04
N HIS A 161 8.97 8.95 -1.38
CA HIS A 161 9.42 9.07 -2.78
C HIS A 161 8.93 7.95 -3.70
N GLY A 162 8.74 6.73 -3.18
CA GLY A 162 8.31 5.59 -3.99
C GLY A 162 6.84 5.68 -4.42
N PHE A 163 5.97 6.20 -3.55
CA PHE A 163 4.54 6.26 -3.81
C PHE A 163 4.12 7.49 -4.63
N GLU A 164 4.78 8.64 -4.44
CA GLU A 164 4.50 9.86 -5.21
C GLU A 164 4.69 9.64 -6.72
N GLY A 165 5.71 8.89 -7.12
CA GLY A 165 5.94 8.59 -8.54
C GLY A 165 5.00 7.54 -9.15
N ALA A 166 4.35 6.71 -8.32
CA ALA A 166 3.63 5.53 -8.80
C ALA A 166 2.10 5.68 -8.79
N LEU A 167 1.53 6.43 -7.84
CA LEU A 167 0.08 6.47 -7.64
C LEU A 167 -0.62 7.73 -8.17
N GLY A 168 0.13 8.71 -8.70
CA GLY A 168 -0.41 9.98 -9.18
C GLY A 168 -0.99 10.87 -8.08
N ASP A 169 -1.44 12.07 -8.45
CA ASP A 169 -1.86 13.15 -7.53
C ASP A 169 -3.29 13.01 -6.96
N ASP A 170 -3.86 11.80 -6.95
CA ASP A 170 -5.21 11.57 -6.43
C ASP A 170 -5.28 11.73 -4.88
N PRO A 171 -6.35 12.31 -4.30
CA PRO A 171 -6.49 12.38 -2.84
C PRO A 171 -6.44 11.02 -2.14
N ALA A 172 -6.99 9.95 -2.74
CA ALA A 172 -6.98 8.62 -2.13
C ALA A 172 -5.59 8.00 -2.17
N SER A 173 -4.79 8.21 -3.23
CA SER A 173 -3.41 7.74 -3.27
C SER A 173 -2.56 8.38 -2.18
N ARG A 174 -2.74 9.68 -1.93
CA ARG A 174 -2.04 10.41 -0.85
C ARG A 174 -2.36 9.83 0.52
N VAL A 175 -3.63 9.53 0.80
CA VAL A 175 -4.03 8.88 2.06
C VAL A 175 -3.36 7.50 2.18
N ILE A 176 -3.43 6.67 1.14
CA ILE A 176 -2.84 5.32 1.16
C ILE A 176 -1.32 5.39 1.37
N ALA A 177 -0.62 6.26 0.64
CA ALA A 177 0.82 6.45 0.75
C ALA A 177 1.22 6.87 2.17
N ARG A 178 0.49 7.81 2.77
CA ARG A 178 0.78 8.29 4.13
C ARG A 178 0.45 7.28 5.21
N VAL A 179 -0.64 6.53 5.07
CA VAL A 179 -0.97 5.42 5.99
C VAL A 179 0.09 4.33 5.89
N ALA A 180 0.53 3.98 4.69
CA ALA A 180 1.60 3.00 4.47
C ALA A 180 2.96 3.45 5.04
N ALA A 181 3.24 4.75 5.03
CA ALA A 181 4.47 5.31 5.59
C ALA A 181 4.54 5.20 7.12
N ARG A 182 3.40 5.34 7.81
CA ARG A 182 3.33 5.40 9.27
C ARG A 182 2.07 4.73 9.84
N PRO A 183 1.89 3.41 9.66
CA PRO A 183 0.61 2.75 9.96
C PRO A 183 0.20 2.91 11.43
N GLY A 184 1.13 2.74 12.39
CA GLY A 184 0.83 2.86 13.81
C GLY A 184 0.40 4.28 14.23
N GLU A 185 1.18 5.30 13.88
CA GLU A 185 0.84 6.70 14.19
C GLU A 185 -0.46 7.15 13.50
N ARG A 186 -0.65 6.76 12.24
CA ARG A 186 -1.81 7.16 11.45
C ARG A 186 -3.10 6.48 11.92
N LEU A 187 -3.06 5.20 12.28
CA LEU A 187 -4.22 4.53 12.86
C LEU A 187 -4.67 5.19 14.17
N ARG A 188 -3.72 5.57 15.04
CA ARG A 188 -4.04 6.34 16.25
C ARG A 188 -4.60 7.72 15.92
N ALA A 189 -4.02 8.44 14.96
CA ALA A 189 -4.53 9.74 14.54
C ALA A 189 -5.95 9.65 13.94
N VAL A 190 -6.25 8.60 13.16
CA VAL A 190 -7.61 8.33 12.67
C VAL A 190 -8.55 8.03 13.83
N GLN A 191 -8.14 7.21 14.80
CA GLN A 191 -8.97 6.93 15.98
C GLN A 191 -9.26 8.20 16.79
N THR A 192 -8.24 9.00 17.08
CA THR A 192 -8.39 10.31 17.73
C THR A 192 -9.33 11.22 16.95
N LEU A 193 -9.22 11.25 15.61
CA LEU A 193 -10.10 12.04 14.75
C LEU A 193 -11.56 11.55 14.83
N LEU A 194 -11.79 10.23 14.83
CA LEU A 194 -13.13 9.64 14.94
C LEU A 194 -13.75 9.87 16.33
N ASP A 195 -12.92 9.97 17.36
CA ASP A 195 -13.36 10.25 18.72
C ASP A 195 -13.59 11.74 19.01
N ASP A 196 -13.15 12.62 18.11
CA ASP A 196 -13.32 14.06 18.27
C ASP A 196 -14.82 14.48 18.21
N PRO A 197 -15.33 15.23 19.21
CA PRO A 197 -16.72 15.64 19.25
C PRO A 197 -17.19 16.44 18.02
N ARG A 198 -16.30 17.18 17.35
CA ARG A 198 -16.60 17.97 16.15
C ARG A 198 -16.81 17.06 14.94
N VAL A 199 -16.01 15.99 14.83
CA VAL A 199 -16.14 14.99 13.78
C VAL A 199 -17.41 14.17 14.01
N ARG A 200 -17.68 13.75 15.25
CA ARG A 200 -18.96 13.10 15.61
C ARG A 200 -20.17 13.96 15.26
N ALA A 201 -20.11 15.27 15.50
CA ALA A 201 -21.19 16.18 15.12
C ALA A 201 -21.46 16.23 13.60
N VAL A 202 -20.44 16.02 12.75
CA VAL A 202 -20.63 15.86 11.30
C VAL A 202 -21.15 14.46 10.96
N GLN A 203 -20.63 13.41 11.62
CA GLN A 203 -21.10 12.04 11.44
C GLN A 203 -22.58 11.88 11.76
N GLU A 204 -23.05 12.53 12.82
CA GLU A 204 -24.45 12.52 13.27
C GLU A 204 -25.37 13.47 12.47
N ASP A 205 -24.84 14.38 11.66
CA ASP A 205 -25.64 15.31 10.84
C ASP A 205 -26.20 14.59 9.59
N ALA A 206 -27.36 13.95 9.75
CA ALA A 206 -28.04 13.23 8.66
C ALA A 206 -28.30 14.13 7.42
N PHE A 207 -28.51 15.43 7.63
CA PHE A 207 -28.73 16.36 6.52
C PHE A 207 -27.44 16.65 5.76
N PHE A 208 -26.30 16.77 6.46
CA PHE A 208 -24.98 16.85 5.83
C PHE A 208 -24.75 15.66 4.88
N TRP A 209 -24.96 14.43 5.35
CA TRP A 209 -24.77 13.24 4.53
C TRP A 209 -25.77 13.13 3.37
N THR A 210 -27.01 13.59 3.57
CA THR A 210 -27.99 13.68 2.48
C THR A 210 -27.51 14.64 1.39
N LEU A 211 -26.91 15.78 1.74
CA LEU A 211 -26.34 16.71 0.76
C LEU A 211 -25.15 16.10 0.02
N VAL A 212 -24.23 15.46 0.75
CA VAL A 212 -23.05 14.78 0.16
C VAL A 212 -23.49 13.67 -0.81
N GLU A 213 -24.44 12.83 -0.43
CA GLU A 213 -24.98 11.76 -1.27
C GLU A 213 -25.63 12.28 -2.57
N ASN A 214 -26.24 13.46 -2.52
CA ASN A 214 -26.87 14.11 -3.67
C ASN A 214 -25.90 14.98 -4.49
N GLY A 215 -24.59 14.91 -4.24
CA GLY A 215 -23.58 15.72 -4.95
C GLY A 215 -23.65 17.21 -4.62
N ALA A 216 -24.32 17.59 -3.53
CA ALA A 216 -24.43 18.97 -3.05
C ALA A 216 -23.35 19.27 -1.98
N SER A 217 -22.12 18.80 -2.19
CA SER A 217 -21.02 18.89 -1.23
C SER A 217 -20.70 20.33 -0.83
N GLU A 218 -20.82 21.30 -1.74
CA GLU A 218 -20.66 22.72 -1.42
C GLU A 218 -21.67 23.20 -0.36
N ARG A 219 -22.93 22.77 -0.45
CA ARG A 219 -23.95 23.07 0.56
C ARG A 219 -23.69 22.31 1.85
N ALA A 220 -23.18 21.09 1.77
CA ALA A 220 -22.78 20.30 2.94
C ALA A 220 -21.66 21.00 3.72
N LEU A 221 -20.65 21.52 3.04
CA LEU A 221 -19.54 22.27 3.64
C LEU A 221 -19.96 23.61 4.27
N ASN A 222 -21.13 24.14 3.92
CA ASN A 222 -21.73 25.32 4.54
C ASN A 222 -22.53 24.99 5.82
N ARG A 223 -22.62 23.74 6.23
CA ARG A 223 -23.31 23.33 7.46
C ARG A 223 -22.52 23.74 8.70
N MET A 224 -23.24 24.08 9.78
CA MET A 224 -22.62 24.45 11.06
C MET A 224 -21.79 23.32 11.69
N SER A 225 -22.20 22.07 11.48
CA SER A 225 -21.45 20.87 11.90
C SER A 225 -20.05 20.86 11.30
N PHE A 226 -19.94 21.13 10.00
CA PHE A 226 -18.66 21.19 9.29
C PHE A 226 -17.89 22.50 9.53
N TYR A 227 -18.58 23.63 9.72
CA TYR A 227 -17.97 24.94 9.93
C TYR A 227 -16.91 24.93 11.05
N ARG A 228 -17.18 24.19 12.14
CA ARG A 228 -16.25 24.05 13.27
C ARG A 228 -14.95 23.35 12.88
N ILE A 229 -15.02 22.32 12.04
CA ILE A 229 -13.84 21.62 11.53
C ILE A 229 -13.06 22.54 10.60
N ALA A 230 -13.75 23.22 9.68
CA ALA A 230 -13.12 24.10 8.69
C ALA A 230 -12.37 25.28 9.31
N HIS A 231 -12.85 25.83 10.43
CA HIS A 231 -12.24 27.01 11.08
C HIS A 231 -11.22 26.65 12.16
N ASP A 232 -11.13 25.38 12.54
CA ASP A 232 -10.18 24.94 13.54
C ASP A 232 -8.82 24.58 12.93
N PRO A 233 -7.73 25.30 13.27
CA PRO A 233 -6.42 25.07 12.68
C PRO A 233 -5.82 23.69 13.04
N GLU A 234 -6.10 23.16 14.23
CA GLU A 234 -5.60 21.85 14.66
C GLU A 234 -6.29 20.72 13.91
N MET A 235 -7.61 20.83 13.70
CA MET A 235 -8.35 19.89 12.87
C MET A 235 -7.86 19.91 11.43
N ARG A 236 -7.69 21.11 10.83
CA ARG A 236 -7.17 21.21 9.47
C ARG A 236 -5.77 20.60 9.33
N ALA A 237 -4.89 20.82 10.32
CA ALA A 237 -3.58 20.18 10.36
C ALA A 237 -3.69 18.65 10.45
N THR A 238 -4.60 18.12 11.26
CA THR A 238 -4.83 16.67 11.40
C THR A 238 -5.33 16.04 10.08
N PHE A 239 -6.29 16.68 9.41
CA PHE A 239 -6.77 16.24 8.09
C PHE A 239 -5.66 16.28 7.04
N ALA A 240 -4.84 17.34 7.05
CA ALA A 240 -3.70 17.46 6.16
C ALA A 240 -2.70 16.35 6.44
N ASP A 241 -2.37 16.08 7.70
CA ASP A 241 -1.47 15.03 8.14
C ASP A 241 -1.91 13.64 7.66
N LEU A 242 -3.20 13.33 7.77
CA LEU A 242 -3.79 12.08 7.26
C LEU A 242 -3.83 11.98 5.73
N GLY A 243 -3.55 13.08 5.01
CA GLY A 243 -3.49 13.13 3.56
C GLY A 243 -4.83 13.39 2.88
N PHE A 244 -5.87 13.74 3.64
CA PHE A 244 -7.18 14.10 3.07
C PHE A 244 -7.13 15.43 2.32
N VAL A 245 -6.23 16.33 2.74
CA VAL A 245 -5.98 17.63 2.11
C VAL A 245 -4.47 17.91 2.06
N SER A 246 -4.06 18.88 1.25
CA SER A 246 -2.67 19.32 1.19
C SER A 246 -2.23 20.09 2.45
N ALA A 247 -0.91 20.19 2.65
CA ALA A 247 -0.35 21.01 3.72
C ALA A 247 -0.65 22.51 3.51
N ALA A 248 -0.78 22.97 2.26
CA ALA A 248 -1.16 24.34 1.95
C ALA A 248 -2.60 24.63 2.40
N ALA A 249 -3.52 23.68 2.18
CA ALA A 249 -4.90 23.76 2.63
C ALA A 249 -5.05 23.78 4.16
N ALA A 250 -4.10 23.24 4.93
CA ALA A 250 -4.16 23.33 6.39
C ALA A 250 -4.12 24.79 6.90
N GLY A 251 -3.38 25.66 6.20
CA GLY A 251 -3.20 27.06 6.56
C GLY A 251 -4.36 27.97 6.16
N ASP A 252 -5.23 27.55 5.25
CA ASP A 252 -6.32 28.37 4.69
C ASP A 252 -7.65 27.60 4.73
N SER A 253 -8.62 28.14 5.48
CA SER A 253 -9.97 27.58 5.61
C SER A 253 -10.69 27.43 4.26
N ASN A 254 -10.46 28.32 3.30
CA ASN A 254 -11.10 28.23 1.99
C ASN A 254 -10.48 27.11 1.14
N ALA A 255 -9.15 27.06 1.06
CA ALA A 255 -8.45 25.98 0.37
C ALA A 255 -8.76 24.60 0.99
N PHE A 256 -8.87 24.53 2.32
CA PHE A 256 -9.32 23.34 3.05
C PHE A 256 -10.70 22.85 2.59
N ARG A 257 -11.65 23.76 2.49
CA ARG A 257 -13.01 23.46 2.03
C ARG A 257 -13.03 22.99 0.58
N ASP A 258 -12.25 23.62 -0.28
CA ASP A 258 -12.19 23.27 -1.69
C ASP A 258 -11.62 21.86 -1.90
N GLU A 259 -10.54 21.49 -1.20
CA GLU A 259 -10.00 20.13 -1.26
C GLU A 259 -10.95 19.09 -0.65
N LEU A 260 -11.57 19.38 0.50
CA LEU A 260 -12.54 18.47 1.09
C LEU A 260 -13.81 18.31 0.24
N ARG A 261 -14.18 19.31 -0.56
CA ARG A 261 -15.29 19.16 -1.52
C ARG A 261 -15.01 18.03 -2.49
N VAL A 262 -13.80 17.97 -3.04
CA VAL A 262 -13.38 16.90 -3.96
C VAL A 262 -13.46 15.54 -3.28
N VAL A 263 -12.98 15.44 -2.03
CA VAL A 263 -13.06 14.20 -1.24
C VAL A 263 -14.52 13.80 -1.00
N LEU A 264 -15.37 14.75 -0.60
CA LEU A 264 -16.79 14.51 -0.35
C LEU A 264 -17.56 14.13 -1.61
N ASP A 265 -17.22 14.68 -2.77
CA ASP A 265 -17.85 14.30 -4.05
C ASP A 265 -17.58 12.82 -4.36
N VAL A 266 -16.35 12.36 -4.16
CA VAL A 266 -15.98 10.94 -4.32
C VAL A 266 -16.68 10.06 -3.28
N VAL A 267 -16.68 10.47 -2.01
CA VAL A 267 -17.31 9.72 -0.92
C VAL A 267 -18.83 9.66 -1.10
N GLY A 268 -19.47 10.77 -1.50
CA GLY A 268 -20.91 10.86 -1.72
C GLY A 268 -21.39 9.96 -2.83
N ALA A 269 -20.69 9.95 -3.97
CA ALA A 269 -20.98 9.02 -5.06
C ALA A 269 -20.87 7.56 -4.62
N ARG A 270 -19.86 7.22 -3.80
CA ARG A 270 -19.68 5.87 -3.26
C ARG A 270 -20.78 5.48 -2.26
N ILE A 271 -21.13 6.36 -1.32
CA ILE A 271 -22.22 6.12 -0.35
C ILE A 271 -23.53 5.88 -1.09
N LYS A 272 -23.83 6.71 -2.10
CA LYS A 272 -25.02 6.56 -2.93
C LYS A 272 -25.04 5.21 -3.63
N GLY A 273 -23.93 4.83 -4.26
CA GLY A 273 -23.76 3.52 -4.91
C GLY A 273 -24.02 2.38 -3.93
N ILE A 274 -23.41 2.44 -2.75
CA ILE A 274 -23.56 1.44 -1.68
C ILE A 274 -25.02 1.32 -1.21
N LYS A 275 -25.71 2.45 -1.01
CA LYS A 275 -27.12 2.45 -0.58
C LYS A 275 -28.07 1.88 -1.64
N GLN A 276 -27.77 2.15 -2.91
CA GLN A 276 -28.57 1.67 -4.04
C GLN A 276 -28.24 0.24 -4.45
N ASP A 277 -27.19 -0.34 -3.89
CA ASP A 277 -26.74 -1.68 -4.19
C ASP A 277 -27.69 -2.75 -3.61
N PRO A 278 -28.35 -3.56 -4.45
CA PRO A 278 -29.31 -4.56 -3.99
C PRO A 278 -28.66 -5.66 -3.15
N GLU A 279 -27.38 -5.99 -3.39
CA GLU A 279 -26.67 -6.99 -2.58
C GLU A 279 -26.38 -6.45 -1.19
N ILE A 280 -26.01 -5.18 -1.07
CA ILE A 280 -25.79 -4.54 0.24
C ILE A 280 -27.10 -4.46 1.01
N GLN A 281 -28.21 -4.12 0.34
CA GLN A 281 -29.53 -4.15 0.97
C GLN A 281 -29.93 -5.57 1.40
N ALA A 282 -29.56 -6.59 0.65
CA ALA A 282 -29.78 -7.98 1.03
C ALA A 282 -28.92 -8.39 2.25
N LEU A 283 -27.67 -7.94 2.32
CA LEU A 283 -26.76 -8.19 3.45
C LEU A 283 -27.20 -7.45 4.71
N ALA A 284 -27.72 -6.23 4.58
CA ALA A 284 -28.26 -5.46 5.70
C ALA A 284 -29.52 -6.09 6.32
N ARG A 285 -30.18 -7.00 5.61
CA ARG A 285 -31.33 -7.78 6.09
C ARG A 285 -30.96 -9.21 6.49
N ASP A 286 -29.69 -9.58 6.40
CA ASP A 286 -29.21 -10.92 6.72
C ASP A 286 -29.07 -11.07 8.24
N PRO A 287 -29.84 -11.97 8.89
CA PRO A 287 -29.84 -12.10 10.34
C PRO A 287 -28.48 -12.55 10.89
N GLU A 288 -27.67 -13.28 10.12
CA GLU A 288 -26.35 -13.70 10.55
C GLU A 288 -25.38 -12.52 10.63
N ILE A 289 -25.43 -11.64 9.63
CA ILE A 289 -24.63 -10.40 9.58
C ILE A 289 -25.07 -9.44 10.69
N LEU A 290 -26.37 -9.30 10.92
CA LEU A 290 -26.90 -8.49 12.02
C LEU A 290 -26.43 -9.03 13.37
N ALA A 291 -26.50 -10.34 13.59
CA ALA A 291 -25.99 -10.97 14.82
C ALA A 291 -24.47 -10.75 15.00
N MET A 292 -23.69 -10.84 13.92
CA MET A 292 -22.25 -10.53 13.97
C MET A 292 -21.98 -9.05 14.27
N LEU A 293 -22.79 -8.14 13.74
CA LEU A 293 -22.67 -6.71 14.01
C LEU A 293 -23.04 -6.37 15.46
N GLU A 294 -24.15 -6.92 15.96
CA GLU A 294 -24.63 -6.73 17.34
C GLU A 294 -23.65 -7.32 18.38
N SER A 295 -23.05 -8.47 18.06
CA SER A 295 -22.03 -9.09 18.92
C SER A 295 -20.65 -8.42 18.83
N GLY A 296 -20.47 -7.45 17.93
CA GLY A 296 -19.18 -6.81 17.68
C GLY A 296 -18.14 -7.76 17.07
N ASN A 297 -18.57 -8.87 16.45
CA ASN A 297 -17.68 -9.85 15.82
C ASN A 297 -17.18 -9.35 14.46
N THR A 298 -16.33 -8.32 14.49
CA THR A 298 -15.73 -7.69 13.30
C THR A 298 -14.91 -8.68 12.47
N PHE A 299 -14.18 -9.59 13.12
CA PHE A 299 -13.45 -10.64 12.41
C PHE A 299 -14.39 -11.60 11.67
N GLY A 300 -15.52 -11.97 12.28
CA GLY A 300 -16.57 -12.75 11.64
C GLY A 300 -17.14 -12.04 10.41
N LEU A 301 -17.43 -10.74 10.51
CA LEU A 301 -17.91 -9.94 9.39
C LEU A 301 -16.92 -9.92 8.22
N VAL A 302 -15.63 -9.69 8.50
CA VAL A 302 -14.57 -9.67 7.47
C VAL A 302 -14.34 -11.07 6.87
N ALA A 303 -14.52 -12.12 7.68
CA ALA A 303 -14.41 -13.51 7.22
C ALA A 303 -15.65 -14.00 6.46
N HIS A 304 -16.79 -13.30 6.56
CA HIS A 304 -18.04 -13.76 5.98
C HIS A 304 -17.98 -13.78 4.44
N PRO A 305 -18.27 -14.92 3.77
CA PRO A 305 -18.07 -15.06 2.33
C PRO A 305 -18.79 -14.00 1.49
N ARG A 306 -20.01 -13.60 1.89
CA ARG A 306 -20.77 -12.58 1.15
C ARG A 306 -20.19 -11.16 1.32
N ILE A 307 -19.60 -10.86 2.48
CA ILE A 307 -18.90 -9.59 2.71
C ILE A 307 -17.62 -9.55 1.89
N GLN A 308 -16.88 -10.66 1.82
CA GLN A 308 -15.69 -10.78 0.95
C GLN A 308 -16.04 -10.62 -0.52
N ALA A 309 -17.09 -11.28 -1.00
CA ALA A 309 -17.56 -11.15 -2.38
C ALA A 309 -17.95 -9.70 -2.71
N LEU A 310 -18.68 -9.03 -1.82
CA LEU A 310 -19.03 -7.62 -1.95
C LEU A 310 -17.77 -6.73 -2.00
N ALA A 311 -16.83 -6.94 -1.07
CA ALA A 311 -15.59 -6.17 -1.02
C ALA A 311 -14.76 -6.32 -2.31
N SER A 312 -14.65 -7.54 -2.84
CA SER A 312 -13.98 -7.81 -4.11
C SER A 312 -14.68 -7.10 -5.28
N ARG A 313 -16.01 -7.10 -5.32
CA ARG A 313 -16.79 -6.40 -6.35
C ARG A 313 -16.59 -4.89 -6.28
N LEU A 314 -16.75 -4.30 -5.09
CA LEU A 314 -16.55 -2.85 -4.89
C LEU A 314 -15.11 -2.42 -5.20
N ALA A 315 -14.12 -3.27 -4.94
CA ALA A 315 -12.74 -3.01 -5.30
C ALA A 315 -12.52 -3.03 -6.82
N ALA A 316 -13.21 -3.91 -7.55
CA ALA A 316 -13.17 -3.98 -9.01
C ALA A 316 -13.85 -2.78 -9.68
N ASP A 317 -14.92 -2.25 -9.09
CA ASP A 317 -15.70 -1.11 -9.60
C ASP A 317 -15.06 0.26 -9.27
N ALA A 318 -13.94 0.30 -8.54
CA ALA A 318 -13.32 1.55 -8.14
C ALA A 318 -12.81 2.36 -9.38
N PRO A 319 -13.20 3.63 -9.55
CA PRO A 319 -12.99 4.44 -10.76
C PRO A 319 -11.52 4.78 -11.14
N GLY A 320 -10.54 4.11 -10.56
CA GLY A 320 -9.12 4.17 -10.96
C GLY A 320 -8.52 2.81 -11.33
N GLY A 321 -9.28 1.72 -11.20
CA GLY A 321 -8.88 0.37 -11.62
C GLY A 321 -9.10 0.11 -13.12
N GLY A 322 -9.50 1.14 -13.87
CA GLY A 322 -9.76 1.09 -15.30
C GLY A 322 -8.55 0.58 -16.07
N SER A 323 -8.58 -0.70 -16.38
CA SER A 323 -7.95 -1.39 -17.50
C SER A 323 -6.96 -0.53 -18.31
N ALA A 324 -5.75 -0.31 -17.77
CA ALA A 324 -4.60 0.16 -18.55
C ALA A 324 -4.17 -0.85 -19.65
N ALA A 325 -4.93 -1.93 -19.85
CA ALA A 325 -4.66 -2.99 -20.81
C ALA A 325 -5.64 -3.02 -22.00
N ALA A 326 -6.69 -2.19 -22.01
CA ALA A 326 -7.53 -2.01 -23.19
C ALA A 326 -7.03 -0.80 -23.97
N GLY A 327 -5.89 -0.95 -24.63
CA GLY A 327 -5.48 -0.02 -25.67
C GLY A 327 -6.58 0.03 -26.71
N GLU A 328 -7.32 1.14 -26.72
CA GLU A 328 -8.20 1.50 -27.81
C GLU A 328 -7.37 1.41 -29.09
N PRO A 329 -7.69 0.49 -30.04
CA PRO A 329 -6.94 0.41 -31.28
C PRO A 329 -7.03 1.79 -31.93
N ALA A 330 -5.86 2.38 -32.19
CA ALA A 330 -5.75 3.66 -32.85
C ALA A 330 -6.69 3.68 -34.06
N PRO A 331 -7.49 4.76 -34.26
CA PRO A 331 -8.37 4.85 -35.40
C PRO A 331 -7.54 4.64 -36.66
N GLU A 332 -7.82 3.53 -37.33
CA GLU A 332 -7.25 3.17 -38.62
C GLU A 332 -7.48 4.37 -39.55
N ALA A 333 -6.38 5.03 -39.93
CA ALA A 333 -6.40 6.21 -40.77
C ALA A 333 -7.07 5.84 -42.09
N ALA A 334 -8.36 6.18 -42.21
CA ALA A 334 -9.13 5.99 -43.42
C ALA A 334 -8.45 6.74 -44.56
N GLY A 335 -8.22 5.99 -45.64
CA GLY A 335 -7.42 6.38 -46.79
C GLY A 335 -7.80 7.72 -47.38
N ALA A 336 -6.77 8.47 -47.73
CA ALA A 336 -6.82 9.52 -48.73
C ALA A 336 -7.31 8.91 -50.05
N SER A 337 -8.55 9.23 -50.43
CA SER A 337 -9.05 9.03 -51.79
C SER A 337 -8.43 10.09 -52.68
N ALA A 338 -7.74 9.63 -53.71
CA ALA A 338 -7.31 10.40 -54.86
C ALA A 338 -8.49 11.12 -55.53
N SER A 339 -8.23 12.34 -56.00
CA SER A 339 -9.03 13.00 -57.03
C SER A 339 -8.08 13.74 -57.96
N ASP A 340 -8.23 13.43 -59.25
CA ASP A 340 -7.60 14.04 -60.43
C ASP A 340 -7.73 15.57 -60.50
#